data_AF-A0A235CD97-F1
#
_entry.id   AF-A0A235CD97-F1
#
_cell.length_a   1.000
_cell.length_b   1.000
_cell.length_c   1.000
_cell.angle_alpha   90.00
_cell.angle_beta   90.00
_cell.angle_gamma   90.00
#
_symmetry.space_group_name_H-M   'P 1'
#
loop_
_entity.id
_entity.type
_entity.pdbx_description
1 polymer ?
#
loop_
_entity_poly.entity_id
_entity_poly.type
_entity_poly.pdbx_seq_one_letter_code
_entity_poly.pdbx_strand_id
1 'polypeptide(L)'
;MGVLWTTYPLNDEMTEWLDSLEVPYPKTPSRFPTGREVKDAIAELSGVKVTIRDYGVGATWQAWLESESKPDELWTLLNITNYSGDNELQEIWFEKGHDHLIKQVLAVICNKCGPLVLIPDTGGDPEVVGA
;
A
#
# COMPACT_ATOMS: atom_id res chain seq x y z
N MET A 1 5.88 18.40 -7.06
CA MET A 1 5.72 17.14 -7.80
C MET A 1 5.62 16.05 -6.74
N GLY A 2 4.59 15.19 -6.77
CA GLY A 2 4.43 14.10 -5.80
C GLY A 2 5.16 12.85 -6.29
N VAL A 3 5.55 11.98 -5.35
CA VAL A 3 6.11 10.66 -5.65
C VAL A 3 4.96 9.64 -5.72
N LEU A 4 4.94 8.84 -6.77
CA LEU A 4 4.06 7.68 -6.87
C LEU A 4 4.78 6.48 -6.29
N TRP A 5 4.06 5.69 -5.50
CA TRP A 5 4.60 4.49 -4.88
C TRP A 5 3.84 3.25 -5.30
N THR A 6 4.52 2.30 -5.93
CA THR A 6 3.95 0.99 -6.25
C THR A 6 4.30 -0.01 -5.16
N THR A 7 3.41 -0.99 -4.93
CA THR A 7 3.67 -2.06 -3.96
C THR A 7 3.74 -3.42 -4.64
N TYR A 8 4.61 -4.29 -4.14
CA TYR A 8 4.74 -5.66 -4.62
C TYR A 8 4.93 -6.65 -3.46
N PRO A 9 4.37 -7.86 -3.54
CA PRO A 9 4.70 -8.91 -2.58
C PRO A 9 6.13 -9.43 -2.77
N LEU A 10 6.68 -10.07 -1.73
CA LEU A 10 7.94 -10.81 -1.78
C LEU A 10 7.75 -12.14 -2.53
N ASN A 11 7.63 -12.07 -3.86
CA ASN A 11 7.72 -13.23 -4.75
C ASN A 11 9.18 -13.46 -5.19
N ASP A 12 9.44 -14.55 -5.91
CA ASP A 12 10.79 -14.94 -6.34
C ASP A 12 11.52 -13.79 -7.07
N GLU A 13 10.86 -13.14 -8.02
CA GLU A 13 11.42 -12.00 -8.78
C GLU A 13 11.77 -10.81 -7.86
N MET A 14 10.89 -10.44 -6.93
CA MET A 14 11.18 -9.36 -5.99
C MET A 14 12.30 -9.72 -5.02
N THR A 15 12.36 -10.96 -4.54
CA THR A 15 13.45 -11.37 -3.65
C THR A 15 14.80 -11.40 -4.36
N GLU A 16 14.87 -11.86 -5.62
CA GLU A 16 16.08 -11.82 -6.43
C GLU A 16 16.54 -10.37 -6.70
N TRP A 17 15.59 -9.48 -6.99
CA TRP A 17 15.89 -8.06 -7.18
C TRP A 17 16.40 -7.40 -5.89
N LEU A 18 15.76 -7.65 -4.74
CA LEU A 18 16.22 -7.15 -3.44
C LEU A 18 17.59 -7.70 -3.05
N ASP A 19 17.87 -8.98 -3.32
CA ASP A 19 19.19 -9.59 -3.11
C ASP A 19 20.26 -8.87 -3.94
N SER A 20 19.95 -8.49 -5.20
CA SER A 20 20.87 -7.75 -6.07
C SER A 20 21.19 -6.34 -5.56
N LEU A 21 20.30 -5.78 -4.73
CA LEU A 21 20.45 -4.47 -4.08
C LEU A 21 20.97 -4.57 -2.64
N GLU A 22 21.25 -5.78 -2.15
CA GLU A 22 21.63 -6.07 -0.77
C GLU A 22 20.60 -5.55 0.27
N VAL A 23 19.31 -5.48 -0.10
CA VAL A 23 18.22 -5.03 0.78
C VAL A 23 17.69 -6.22 1.59
N PRO A 24 17.71 -6.16 2.94
CA PRO A 24 17.21 -7.27 3.76
C PRO A 24 15.68 -7.36 3.72
N TYR A 25 15.17 -8.59 3.69
CA TYR A 25 13.74 -8.88 3.76
C TYR A 25 13.45 -10.11 4.63
N PRO A 26 12.27 -10.19 5.25
CA PRO A 26 11.85 -11.36 6.02
C PRO A 26 11.50 -12.53 5.09
N LYS A 27 11.81 -13.76 5.50
CA LYS A 27 11.44 -14.97 4.78
C LYS A 27 10.05 -15.47 5.20
N THR A 28 9.05 -14.60 5.06
CA THR A 28 7.65 -14.90 5.41
C THR A 28 6.76 -14.87 4.17
N PRO A 29 5.63 -15.61 4.17
CA PRO A 29 4.70 -15.56 3.05
C PRO A 29 4.21 -14.13 2.81
N SER A 30 4.17 -13.74 1.53
CA SER A 30 3.71 -12.43 1.08
C SER A 30 2.81 -12.60 -0.15
N ARG A 31 1.75 -11.80 -0.21
CA ARG A 31 0.84 -11.71 -1.35
C ARG A 31 0.23 -10.33 -1.41
N PHE A 32 -0.37 -9.99 -2.55
CA PHE A 32 -1.27 -8.84 -2.60
C PHE A 32 -2.42 -9.00 -1.58
N PRO A 33 -2.91 -7.90 -0.99
CA PRO A 33 -4.09 -7.97 -0.13
C PRO A 33 -5.34 -8.23 -0.96
N THR A 34 -6.37 -8.80 -0.35
CA THR A 34 -7.71 -8.82 -0.93
C THR A 34 -8.39 -7.46 -0.78
N GLY A 35 -9.43 -7.20 -1.58
CA GLY A 35 -10.20 -5.95 -1.45
C GLY A 35 -10.77 -5.73 -0.05
N ARG A 36 -11.22 -6.80 0.61
CA ARG A 36 -11.71 -6.79 1.99
C ARG A 36 -10.60 -6.46 2.97
N GLU A 37 -9.42 -7.07 2.83
CA GLU A 37 -8.29 -6.79 3.73
C GLU A 37 -7.83 -5.34 3.64
N VAL A 38 -7.84 -4.74 2.45
CA VAL A 38 -7.56 -3.31 2.30
C VAL A 38 -8.58 -2.46 3.06
N LYS A 39 -9.88 -2.73 2.86
CA LYS A 39 -10.98 -1.99 3.51
C LYS A 39 -10.94 -2.14 5.04
N ASP A 40 -10.70 -3.35 5.52
CA ASP A 40 -10.61 -3.63 6.96
C ASP A 40 -9.37 -2.94 7.55
N ALA A 41 -8.21 -3.04 6.90
CA ALA A 41 -6.97 -2.43 7.37
C ALA A 41 -7.06 -0.89 7.48
N ILE A 42 -7.63 -0.22 6.47
CA ILE A 42 -7.77 1.24 6.55
C ILE A 42 -8.82 1.68 7.56
N ALA A 43 -9.81 0.83 7.88
CA ALA A 43 -10.80 1.09 8.92
C ALA A 43 -10.21 0.89 10.34
N GLU A 44 -9.16 0.11 10.49
CA GLU A 44 -8.42 -0.08 11.75
C GLU A 44 -7.51 1.11 12.10
N LEU A 45 -7.26 2.03 11.18
CA LEU A 45 -6.41 3.20 11.41
C LEU A 45 -7.07 4.21 12.36
N SER A 46 -6.48 4.40 13.54
CA SER A 46 -6.88 5.44 14.48
C SER A 46 -6.28 6.81 14.11
N GLY A 47 -7.06 7.89 14.27
CA GLY A 47 -6.58 9.26 14.03
C GLY A 47 -6.42 9.62 12.56
N VAL A 48 -7.01 8.81 11.67
CA VAL A 48 -7.01 9.00 10.22
C VAL A 48 -8.45 9.00 9.74
N LYS A 49 -8.85 10.04 9.02
CA LYS A 49 -10.12 10.11 8.32
C LYS A 49 -9.97 9.49 6.94
N VAL A 50 -10.89 8.60 6.59
CA VAL A 50 -10.87 7.86 5.31
C VAL A 50 -12.08 8.28 4.47
N THR A 51 -11.84 8.72 3.24
CA THR A 51 -12.88 8.99 2.24
C THR A 51 -12.71 8.04 1.06
N ILE A 52 -13.69 7.15 0.86
CA ILE A 52 -13.64 6.11 -0.17
C ILE A 52 -14.41 6.57 -1.42
N ARG A 53 -13.82 6.31 -2.59
CA ARG A 53 -14.48 6.39 -3.91
C ARG A 53 -14.45 5.01 -4.55
N ASP A 54 -15.60 4.35 -4.55
CA ASP A 54 -15.80 3.04 -5.15
C ASP A 54 -16.62 3.21 -6.44
N TYR A 55 -16.00 2.96 -7.59
CA TYR A 55 -16.66 3.04 -8.90
C TYR A 55 -17.20 1.68 -9.38
N GLY A 56 -17.15 0.64 -8.53
CA GLY A 56 -17.61 -0.70 -8.83
C GLY A 56 -16.53 -1.63 -9.39
N VAL A 57 -16.91 -2.89 -9.60
CA VAL A 57 -16.01 -3.93 -10.12
C VAL A 57 -15.56 -3.61 -11.54
N GLY A 58 -14.26 -3.79 -11.81
CA GLY A 58 -13.64 -3.47 -13.10
C GLY A 58 -13.26 -2.00 -13.26
N ALA A 59 -13.54 -1.17 -12.25
CA ALA A 59 -13.20 0.25 -12.24
C ALA A 59 -12.17 0.55 -11.15
N THR A 60 -11.68 1.78 -11.15
CA THR A 60 -10.77 2.23 -10.10
C THR A 60 -11.50 2.26 -8.76
N TRP A 61 -10.78 1.91 -7.71
CA TRP A 61 -11.20 2.11 -6.34
C TRP A 61 -10.14 2.95 -5.64
N GLN A 62 -10.56 3.96 -4.87
CA GLN A 62 -9.64 4.89 -4.22
C GLN A 62 -10.02 5.13 -2.77
N ALA A 63 -9.02 5.31 -1.92
CA ALA A 63 -9.18 5.82 -0.57
C ALA A 63 -8.27 7.02 -0.35
N TRP A 64 -8.88 8.16 -0.04
CA TRP A 64 -8.19 9.34 0.46
C TRP A 64 -8.07 9.23 1.97
N LEU A 65 -6.84 9.18 2.48
CA LEU A 65 -6.54 9.07 3.90
C LEU A 65 -5.86 10.34 4.39
N GLU A 66 -6.41 10.97 5.42
CA GLU A 66 -5.89 12.23 5.97
C GLU A 66 -5.83 12.16 7.51
N SER A 67 -4.79 12.72 8.10
CA SER A 67 -4.68 12.81 9.56
C SER A 67 -5.78 13.70 10.12
N GLU A 68 -6.50 13.23 11.14
CA GLU A 68 -7.51 14.06 11.81
C GLU A 68 -6.89 15.27 12.53
N SER A 69 -5.64 15.14 12.99
CA SER A 69 -4.92 16.22 13.67
C SER A 69 -4.33 17.26 12.72
N LYS A 70 -4.07 16.87 11.47
CA LYS A 70 -3.33 17.64 10.46
C LYS A 70 -3.77 17.29 9.03
N PRO A 71 -5.04 17.53 8.67
CA PRO A 71 -5.61 17.00 7.43
C PRO A 71 -4.92 17.53 6.17
N ASP A 72 -4.51 18.80 6.17
CA ASP A 72 -3.85 19.43 5.01
C ASP A 72 -2.34 19.15 4.93
N GLU A 73 -1.71 18.73 6.03
CA GLU A 73 -0.27 18.48 6.11
C GLU A 73 0.10 17.00 6.04
N LEU A 74 -0.83 16.08 6.31
CA LEU A 74 -0.54 14.65 6.38
C LEU A 74 -1.67 13.84 5.77
N TRP A 75 -1.54 13.56 4.48
CA TRP A 75 -2.49 12.79 3.69
C TRP A 75 -1.79 11.86 2.70
N THR A 76 -2.53 10.88 2.19
CA THR A 76 -2.15 10.01 1.07
C THR A 76 -3.37 9.52 0.29
N LEU A 77 -3.16 9.16 -0.98
CA LEU A 77 -4.18 8.59 -1.86
C LEU A 77 -3.79 7.17 -2.25
N LEU A 78 -4.49 6.19 -1.68
CA LEU A 78 -4.40 4.77 -2.00
C LEU A 78 -5.32 4.43 -3.17
N ASN A 79 -4.82 3.64 -4.10
CA ASN A 79 -5.53 3.27 -5.33
C ASN A 79 -5.46 1.77 -5.60
N ILE A 80 -6.53 1.27 -6.22
CA ILE A 80 -6.61 0.00 -6.92
C ILE A 80 -7.13 0.31 -8.32
N THR A 81 -6.33 0.09 -9.36
CA THR A 81 -6.67 0.53 -10.72
C THR A 81 -7.87 -0.22 -11.30
N ASN A 82 -7.93 -1.53 -11.05
CA ASN A 82 -8.93 -2.44 -11.58
C ASN A 82 -9.49 -3.30 -10.45
N TYR A 83 -10.36 -2.70 -9.63
CA TYR A 83 -10.90 -3.38 -8.45
C TYR A 83 -11.74 -4.58 -8.86
N SER A 84 -11.29 -5.78 -8.49
CA SER A 84 -11.88 -7.05 -8.93
C SER A 84 -12.86 -7.66 -7.90
N GLY A 85 -12.93 -7.11 -6.69
CA GLY A 85 -13.89 -7.51 -5.66
C GLY A 85 -13.25 -7.75 -4.29
N ASP A 86 -14.09 -7.91 -3.26
CA ASP A 86 -13.64 -8.00 -1.87
C ASP A 86 -12.82 -9.25 -1.55
N ASN A 87 -13.03 -10.35 -2.26
CA ASN A 87 -12.34 -11.61 -2.01
C ASN A 87 -11.19 -11.86 -3.00
N GLU A 88 -11.01 -10.96 -3.97
CA GLU A 88 -9.97 -11.06 -5.00
C GLU A 88 -8.73 -10.26 -4.57
N LEU A 89 -7.55 -10.74 -4.98
CA LEU A 89 -6.28 -10.05 -4.76
C LEU A 89 -6.26 -8.72 -5.54
N GLN A 90 -5.72 -7.68 -4.91
CA GLN A 90 -5.69 -6.33 -5.44
C GLN A 90 -4.26 -5.79 -5.44
N GLU A 91 -3.81 -5.35 -6.61
CA GLU A 91 -2.61 -4.52 -6.71
C GLU A 91 -2.93 -3.13 -6.17
N ILE A 92 -2.19 -2.71 -5.15
CA ILE A 92 -2.34 -1.39 -4.54
C ILE A 92 -1.15 -0.49 -4.86
N TRP A 93 -1.41 0.80 -4.97
CA TRP A 93 -0.38 1.82 -5.18
C TRP A 93 -0.84 3.16 -4.61
N PHE A 94 0.10 4.04 -4.32
CA PHE A 94 -0.16 5.37 -3.79
C PHE A 94 0.22 6.42 -4.84
N GLU A 95 -0.72 7.28 -5.23
CA GLU A 95 -0.45 8.28 -6.29
C GLU A 95 0.37 9.44 -5.75
N LYS A 96 0.07 9.85 -4.53
CA LYS A 96 0.65 10.99 -3.83
C LYS A 96 0.47 10.80 -2.33
N GLY A 97 1.24 11.53 -1.55
CA GLY A 97 1.06 11.65 -0.12
C GLY A 97 2.38 11.79 0.61
N HIS A 98 2.29 11.68 1.93
CA HIS A 98 3.45 11.74 2.80
C HIS A 98 3.92 10.35 3.16
N ASP A 99 5.21 10.09 2.97
CA ASP A 99 5.86 8.80 3.15
C ASP A 99 5.53 8.16 4.51
N HIS A 100 5.46 8.96 5.57
CA HIS A 100 5.12 8.47 6.91
C HIS A 100 3.72 7.86 6.96
N LEU A 101 2.72 8.52 6.38
CA LEU A 101 1.35 8.00 6.37
C LEU A 101 1.22 6.82 5.42
N ILE A 102 1.90 6.84 4.27
CA ILE A 102 1.95 5.70 3.33
C ILE A 102 2.46 4.45 4.05
N LYS A 103 3.59 4.56 4.75
CA LYS A 103 4.19 3.45 5.50
C LYS A 103 3.31 2.99 6.65
N GLN A 104 2.62 3.90 7.34
CA GLN A 104 1.67 3.55 8.40
C GLN A 104 0.48 2.75 7.84
N VAL A 105 -0.12 3.21 6.74
CA VAL A 105 -1.22 2.50 6.06
C VAL A 105 -0.76 1.13 5.60
N LEU A 106 0.40 1.07 4.93
CA LEU A 106 0.95 -0.16 4.41
C LEU A 106 1.29 -1.15 5.52
N ALA A 107 1.84 -0.70 6.65
CA ALA A 107 2.12 -1.57 7.80
C ALA A 107 0.86 -2.27 8.34
N VAL A 108 -0.28 -1.58 8.39
CA VAL A 108 -1.55 -2.20 8.81
C VAL A 108 -2.05 -3.22 7.78
N ILE A 109 -1.90 -2.92 6.48
CA ILE A 109 -2.24 -3.87 5.41
C ILE A 109 -1.34 -5.12 5.46
N CYS A 110 -0.04 -4.95 5.71
CA CYS A 110 0.92 -6.04 5.79
C CYS A 110 0.58 -7.05 6.91
N ASN A 111 -0.09 -6.62 7.98
CA ASN A 111 -0.56 -7.54 9.03
C ASN A 111 -1.56 -8.59 8.52
N LYS A 112 -2.20 -8.37 7.36
CA LYS A 112 -3.19 -9.29 6.76
C LYS A 112 -2.60 -10.15 5.64
N CYS A 113 -1.66 -9.61 4.88
CA CYS A 113 -1.18 -10.21 3.62
C CYS A 113 0.33 -10.52 3.59
N GLY A 114 1.04 -10.23 4.68
CA GLY A 114 2.49 -10.37 4.76
C GLY A 114 3.23 -9.09 4.33
N PRO A 115 4.57 -9.10 4.35
CA PRO A 115 5.39 -7.95 4.03
C PRO A 115 5.22 -7.54 2.57
N LEU A 116 5.29 -6.25 2.28
CA LEU A 116 5.20 -5.69 0.93
C LEU A 116 6.40 -4.78 0.66
N VAL A 117 6.89 -4.80 -0.57
CA VAL A 117 7.93 -3.90 -1.07
C VAL A 117 7.27 -2.64 -1.59
N LEU A 118 7.74 -1.48 -1.13
CA LEU A 118 7.29 -0.15 -1.52
C LEU A 118 8.37 0.48 -2.42
N ILE A 119 8.02 0.83 -3.66
CA ILE A 119 8.98 1.32 -4.66
C ILE A 119 8.55 2.70 -5.15
N PRO A 120 9.40 3.74 -5.05
CA PRO A 120 9.10 5.06 -5.59
C PRO A 120 9.34 5.13 -7.10
N ASP A 121 8.47 5.83 -7.82
CA ASP A 121 8.60 6.08 -9.26
C ASP A 121 9.76 7.03 -9.63
N THR A 122 10.36 7.67 -8.63
CA THR A 122 11.50 8.58 -8.78
C THR A 122 12.86 7.88 -8.80
N GLY A 123 12.89 6.54 -8.70
CA GLY A 123 14.14 5.75 -8.74
C GLY A 123 14.93 5.73 -7.43
N GLY A 124 14.27 6.02 -6.30
CA GLY A 124 14.82 5.79 -4.96
C GLY A 124 14.88 4.30 -4.59
N ASP A 125 15.54 4.00 -3.47
CA ASP A 125 15.70 2.62 -2.98
C ASP A 125 14.35 2.00 -2.59
N PRO A 126 14.13 0.70 -2.87
CA PRO A 126 12.93 0.00 -2.44
C PRO A 126 12.92 -0.19 -0.91
N GLU A 127 11.74 -0.13 -0.32
CA GLU A 127 11.56 -0.32 1.12
C GLU A 127 10.68 -1.53 1.41
N VAL A 128 11.13 -2.43 2.29
CA VAL A 128 10.33 -3.57 2.74
C VAL A 128 9.54 -3.17 3.99
N VAL A 129 8.21 -3.26 3.91
CA VAL A 129 7.28 -2.88 4.99
C VAL A 129 6.59 -4.11 5.56
N GLY A 130 6.45 -4.19 6.88
CA GLY A 130 5.84 -5.33 7.58
C GLY A 130 6.80 -6.49 7.86
N ALA A 131 8.10 -6.19 7.96
CA ALA A 131 9.17 -7.11 8.33
C ALA A 131 9.34 -7.25 9.85
#